data_AF-A0A4R4YPP1-F1
#
_entry.id   AF-A0A4R4YPP1-F1
#
_cell.length_a   1.000
_cell.length_b   1.000
_cell.length_c   1.000
_cell.angle_alpha   90.00
_cell.angle_beta   90.00
_cell.angle_gamma   90.00
#
_symmetry.space_group_name_H-M   'P 1'
#
loop_
_entity.id
_entity.type
_entity.pdbx_description
1 polymer ?
#
loop_
_entity_poly.entity_id
_entity_poly.type
_entity_poly.pdbx_seq_one_letter_code
_entity_poly.pdbx_strand_id
1 'polypeptide(L)'
;MIATIHGDLAEFKGRRVSARATAAGALDAYIRSLVEYVRDHRAEMSAATEISVNFRPEGGAALSEAATSTSTLSHLERLLARGQESGEFGTFNRRVMVTALQRALDGLPFLLEADADLDEYADEPAALFARATRP
;
A
#
# COMPACT_ATOMS: atom_id res chain seq x y z
N MET A 1 -16.87 -2.49 11.96
CA MET A 1 -15.67 -3.28 12.30
C MET A 1 -14.66 -3.21 11.17
N ILE A 2 -14.89 -3.84 10.00
CA ILE A 2 -13.97 -3.73 8.83
C ILE A 2 -13.87 -2.30 8.27
N ALA A 3 -14.97 -1.52 8.22
CA ALA A 3 -14.93 -0.13 7.78
C ALA A 3 -14.17 0.83 8.75
N THR A 4 -14.02 0.44 10.02
CA THR A 4 -13.35 1.24 11.05
C THR A 4 -11.83 1.10 10.92
N ILE A 5 -11.36 -0.13 10.67
CA ILE A 5 -9.98 -0.51 10.33
C ILE A 5 -9.49 0.29 9.10
N HIS A 6 -10.33 0.44 8.06
CA HIS A 6 -9.98 1.20 6.86
C HIS A 6 -9.91 2.74 7.07
N GLY A 7 -10.73 3.30 7.96
CA GLY A 7 -10.69 4.73 8.31
C GLY A 7 -9.41 5.09 9.05
N ASP A 8 -9.06 4.29 10.06
CA ASP A 8 -7.84 4.48 10.85
C ASP A 8 -6.57 4.32 10.00
N LEU A 9 -6.55 3.38 9.06
CA LEU A 9 -5.45 3.19 8.12
C LEU A 9 -5.24 4.39 7.19
N ALA A 10 -6.34 4.95 6.67
CA ALA A 10 -6.29 6.12 5.79
C ALA A 10 -5.80 7.37 6.53
N GLU A 11 -6.22 7.56 7.77
CA GLU A 11 -5.79 8.67 8.63
C GLU A 11 -4.34 8.51 9.12
N PHE A 12 -3.95 7.29 9.50
CA PHE A 12 -2.59 6.93 9.93
C PHE A 12 -1.57 7.12 8.81
N LYS A 13 -1.87 6.63 7.60
CA LYS A 13 -1.06 6.86 6.39
C LYS A 13 -1.07 8.33 5.99
N GLY A 14 -2.23 8.97 6.00
CA GLY A 14 -2.41 10.36 5.59
C GLY A 14 -1.50 11.31 6.38
N ARG A 15 -1.41 11.15 7.70
CA ARG A 15 -0.50 11.95 8.54
C ARG A 15 0.97 11.72 8.22
N ARG A 16 1.41 10.46 8.14
CA ARG A 16 2.82 10.11 7.89
C ARG A 16 3.30 10.53 6.51
N VAL A 17 2.43 10.39 5.50
CA VAL A 17 2.71 10.83 4.12
C VAL A 17 2.72 12.35 4.03
N SER A 18 1.74 13.04 4.62
CA SER A 18 1.64 14.50 4.55
C SER A 18 2.73 15.22 5.36
N ALA A 19 3.33 14.54 6.34
CA ALA A 19 4.45 15.07 7.12
C ALA A 19 5.79 15.08 6.36
N ARG A 20 5.88 14.45 5.18
CA ARG A 20 7.12 14.38 4.40
C ARG A 20 7.22 15.55 3.44
N ALA A 21 8.37 16.22 3.47
CA ALA A 21 8.66 17.35 2.60
C ALA A 21 8.85 16.93 1.13
N THR A 22 9.40 15.72 0.92
CA THR A 22 9.77 15.16 -0.38
C THR A 22 8.76 14.11 -0.85
N ALA A 23 8.52 14.04 -2.16
CA ALA A 23 7.70 13.00 -2.76
C ALA A 23 8.33 11.61 -2.55
N ALA A 24 9.66 11.52 -2.62
CA ALA A 24 10.39 10.28 -2.33
C ALA A 24 10.17 9.81 -0.87
N GLY A 25 10.27 10.74 0.09
CA GLY A 25 10.05 10.42 1.51
C GLY A 25 8.59 10.03 1.79
N ALA A 26 7.64 10.65 1.10
CA ALA A 26 6.22 10.30 1.17
C ALA A 26 5.93 8.89 0.61
N LEU A 27 6.58 8.50 -0.49
CA LEU A 27 6.42 7.16 -1.07
C LEU A 27 6.99 6.07 -0.16
N ASP A 28 8.19 6.28 0.38
CA ASP A 28 8.81 5.38 1.37
C ASP A 28 7.90 5.24 2.61
N ALA A 29 7.41 6.36 3.14
CA ALA A 29 6.50 6.35 4.28
C ALA A 29 5.19 5.59 3.98
N TYR A 30 4.64 5.73 2.77
CA TYR A 30 3.43 5.01 2.37
C TYR A 30 3.63 3.48 2.42
N ILE A 31 4.72 3.00 1.82
CA ILE A 31 5.06 1.57 1.77
C ILE A 31 5.21 1.03 3.20
N ARG A 32 6.12 1.63 3.98
CA ARG A 32 6.44 1.16 5.32
C ARG A 32 5.24 1.20 6.26
N SER A 33 4.43 2.26 6.18
CA SER A 33 3.22 2.39 7.04
C SER A 33 2.19 1.31 6.76
N LEU A 34 2.07 0.81 5.52
CA LEU A 34 1.15 -0.29 5.22
C LEU A 34 1.66 -1.61 5.80
N VAL A 35 2.97 -1.86 5.73
CA VAL A 35 3.56 -3.09 6.31
C VAL A 35 3.49 -3.07 7.83
N GLU A 36 3.81 -1.92 8.46
CA GLU A 36 3.64 -1.67 9.91
C GLU A 36 2.19 -1.95 10.33
N TYR A 37 1.21 -1.45 9.57
CA TYR A 37 -0.19 -1.68 9.87
C TYR A 37 -0.59 -3.16 9.84
N VAL A 38 -0.17 -3.91 8.81
CA VAL A 38 -0.46 -5.35 8.68
C VAL A 38 0.16 -6.13 9.83
N ARG A 39 1.38 -5.76 10.24
CA ARG A 39 2.06 -6.36 11.40
C ARG A 39 1.29 -6.12 12.69
N ASP A 40 0.91 -4.87 12.96
CA ASP A 40 0.23 -4.49 14.20
C ASP A 40 -1.20 -5.05 14.28
N HIS A 41 -1.83 -5.32 13.14
CA HIS A 41 -3.19 -5.86 13.05
C HIS A 41 -3.21 -7.31 12.56
N ARG A 42 -2.16 -8.09 12.87
CA ARG A 42 -1.96 -9.47 12.38
C ARG A 42 -3.21 -10.34 12.47
N ALA A 43 -3.80 -10.43 13.67
CA ALA A 43 -4.98 -11.27 13.90
C ALA A 43 -6.20 -10.86 13.05
N GLU A 44 -6.42 -9.56 12.88
CA GLU A 44 -7.54 -9.03 12.09
C GLU A 44 -7.33 -9.27 10.59
N MET A 45 -6.09 -9.07 10.11
CA MET A 45 -5.71 -9.27 8.71
C MET A 45 -5.71 -10.75 8.29
N SER A 46 -5.27 -11.66 9.17
CA SER A 46 -5.37 -13.11 8.98
C SER A 46 -6.83 -13.55 8.85
N ALA A 47 -7.70 -13.12 9.78
CA ALA A 47 -9.12 -13.44 9.72
C ALA A 47 -9.81 -12.87 8.46
N ALA A 48 -9.47 -11.64 8.07
CA ALA A 48 -9.97 -11.02 6.84
C ALA A 48 -9.55 -11.79 5.57
N THR A 49 -8.32 -12.32 5.55
CA THR A 49 -7.80 -13.11 4.42
C THR A 49 -8.50 -14.46 4.35
N GLU A 50 -8.66 -15.15 5.48
CA GLU A 50 -9.37 -16.42 5.57
C GLU A 50 -10.83 -16.28 5.07
N ILE A 51 -11.53 -15.23 5.49
CA ILE A 51 -12.89 -14.93 5.00
C ILE A 51 -12.88 -14.69 3.49
N SER A 52 -11.89 -13.95 2.97
CA SER A 52 -11.83 -13.62 1.54
C SER A 52 -11.54 -14.82 0.64
N VAL A 53 -10.68 -15.73 1.10
CA VAL A 53 -10.32 -16.96 0.38
C VAL A 53 -11.47 -17.96 0.43
N ASN A 54 -12.15 -18.07 1.58
CA ASN A 54 -13.21 -19.06 1.80
C ASN A 54 -14.61 -18.57 1.38
N PHE A 55 -14.82 -17.26 1.25
CA PHE A 55 -16.10 -16.67 0.87
C PHE A 55 -15.98 -15.92 -0.46
N ARG A 56 -16.32 -16.59 -1.57
CA ARG A 56 -16.56 -15.93 -2.86
C ARG A 56 -18.07 -15.74 -3.05
N PRO A 57 -18.62 -14.52 -2.96
CA PRO A 57 -20.00 -14.28 -3.34
C PRO A 57 -20.16 -14.52 -4.84
N GLU A 58 -21.30 -15.06 -5.27
CA GLU A 58 -21.72 -15.11 -6.67
C GLU A 58 -21.66 -13.67 -7.25
N GLY A 59 -20.63 -13.37 -8.04
CA GLY A 59 -20.39 -12.06 -8.66
C GLY A 59 -19.61 -11.01 -7.82
N GLY A 60 -19.06 -11.38 -6.67
CA GLY A 60 -18.43 -10.44 -5.73
C GLY A 60 -16.93 -10.23 -5.94
N ALA A 61 -16.53 -8.97 -6.11
CA ALA A 61 -15.15 -8.49 -6.04
C ALA A 61 -14.46 -8.96 -4.74
N ALA A 62 -13.20 -9.39 -4.81
CA ALA A 62 -12.46 -9.87 -3.63
C ALA A 62 -12.32 -8.75 -2.57
N LEU A 63 -12.13 -9.09 -1.29
CA LEU A 63 -11.88 -8.08 -0.25
C LEU A 63 -10.68 -7.16 -0.57
N SER A 64 -9.70 -7.66 -1.34
CA SER A 64 -8.60 -6.88 -1.92
C SER A 64 -9.08 -5.75 -2.86
N GLU A 65 -10.15 -5.97 -3.63
CA GLU A 65 -10.77 -4.94 -4.47
C GLU A 65 -11.58 -3.93 -3.64
N ALA A 66 -12.20 -4.36 -2.52
CA ALA A 66 -12.87 -3.44 -1.59
C ALA A 66 -11.88 -2.59 -0.77
N ALA A 67 -10.72 -3.13 -0.41
CA ALA A 67 -9.64 -2.43 0.28
C ALA A 67 -8.95 -1.38 -0.63
N THR A 68 -9.01 -1.58 -1.95
CA THR A 68 -8.48 -0.67 -2.95
C THR A 68 -9.55 0.31 -3.41
N SER A 69 -9.91 1.26 -2.54
CA SER A 69 -10.83 2.33 -2.94
C SER A 69 -10.24 3.23 -4.03
N THR A 70 -11.11 3.73 -4.92
CA THR A 70 -10.75 4.74 -5.94
C THR A 70 -10.07 5.97 -5.33
N SER A 71 -10.34 6.30 -4.06
CA SER A 71 -9.69 7.41 -3.37
C SER A 71 -8.23 7.12 -3.03
N THR A 72 -7.87 5.92 -2.57
CA THR A 72 -6.46 5.52 -2.34
C THR A 72 -5.65 5.57 -3.63
N LEU A 73 -6.22 5.06 -4.72
CA LEU A 73 -5.64 5.16 -6.07
C LEU A 73 -5.36 6.62 -6.44
N SER A 74 -6.35 7.49 -6.20
CA SER A 74 -6.22 8.91 -6.49
C SER A 74 -5.12 9.59 -5.65
N HIS A 75 -4.83 9.11 -4.44
CA HIS A 75 -3.82 9.69 -3.55
C HIS A 75 -2.41 9.35 -4.03
N LEU A 76 -2.15 8.09 -4.37
CA LEU A 76 -0.87 7.64 -4.89
C LEU A 76 -0.58 8.26 -6.27
N GLU A 77 -1.56 8.34 -7.16
CA GLU A 77 -1.39 8.99 -8.46
C GLU A 77 -0.99 10.46 -8.31
N ARG A 78 -1.58 11.19 -7.35
CA ARG A 78 -1.21 12.58 -7.03
C ARG A 78 0.19 12.69 -6.43
N LEU A 79 0.58 11.76 -5.56
CA LEU A 79 1.94 11.73 -5.01
C LEU A 79 2.98 11.54 -6.11
N LEU A 80 2.76 10.58 -7.02
CA LEU A 80 3.66 10.33 -8.13
C LEU A 80 3.70 11.51 -9.11
N ALA A 81 2.55 12.14 -9.36
CA ALA A 81 2.47 13.38 -10.15
C ALA A 81 3.34 14.49 -9.56
N ARG A 82 3.18 14.78 -8.27
CA ARG A 82 3.97 15.77 -7.55
C ARG A 82 5.47 15.51 -7.69
N GLY A 83 5.92 14.26 -7.52
CA GLY A 83 7.34 13.93 -7.63
C GLY A 83 7.90 14.10 -9.04
N GLN A 84 7.10 13.83 -10.08
CA GLN A 84 7.49 14.12 -11.47
C GLN A 84 7.54 15.62 -11.74
N GLU A 85 6.56 16.38 -11.26
CA GLU A 85 6.48 17.84 -11.42
C GLU A 85 7.60 18.57 -10.68
N SER A 86 8.05 18.06 -9.52
CA SER A 86 9.18 18.61 -8.78
C SER A 86 10.55 18.17 -9.31
N GLY A 87 10.60 17.20 -10.22
CA GLY A 87 11.85 16.59 -10.72
C GLY A 87 12.51 15.64 -9.72
N GLU A 88 11.86 15.32 -8.59
CA GLU A 88 12.33 14.29 -7.66
C GLU A 88 12.21 12.88 -8.26
N PHE A 89 11.24 12.69 -9.16
CA PHE A 89 10.99 11.43 -9.85
C PHE A 89 11.22 11.54 -11.36
N GLY A 90 11.71 10.44 -11.96
CA GLY A 90 11.87 10.29 -13.40
C GLY A 90 10.56 10.08 -14.16
N THR A 91 10.69 9.92 -15.48
CA THR A 91 9.52 9.74 -16.35
C THR A 91 9.04 8.29 -16.33
N PHE A 92 7.79 8.08 -15.94
CA PHE A 92 7.10 6.80 -16.00
C PHE A 92 5.58 7.00 -16.12
N ASN A 93 4.87 5.97 -16.56
CA ASN A 93 3.42 5.96 -16.53
C ASN A 93 2.93 5.81 -15.09
N ARG A 94 2.36 6.88 -14.52
CA ARG A 94 1.89 6.92 -13.13
C ARG A 94 0.87 5.81 -12.81
N ARG A 95 -0.07 5.52 -13.72
CA ARG A 95 -1.08 4.48 -13.50
C ARG A 95 -0.45 3.10 -13.39
N VAL A 96 0.51 2.79 -14.27
CA VAL A 96 1.25 1.53 -14.22
C VAL A 96 2.05 1.42 -12.92
N MET A 97 2.71 2.50 -12.51
CA MET A 97 3.49 2.54 -11.27
C MET A 97 2.61 2.33 -10.03
N VAL A 98 1.44 2.99 -9.95
CA VAL A 98 0.48 2.76 -8.86
C VAL A 98 0.00 1.32 -8.82
N THR A 99 -0.38 0.75 -9.97
CA THR A 99 -0.81 -0.66 -10.04
C THR A 99 0.30 -1.60 -9.58
N ALA A 100 1.55 -1.38 -10.00
CA ALA A 100 2.68 -2.20 -9.58
C ALA A 100 2.92 -2.13 -8.08
N LEU A 101 2.85 -0.91 -7.50
CA LEU A 101 2.97 -0.70 -6.06
C LEU A 101 1.88 -1.45 -5.28
N GLN A 102 0.64 -1.39 -5.76
CA GLN A 102 -0.47 -2.12 -5.13
C GLN A 102 -0.26 -3.63 -5.20
N ARG A 103 0.04 -4.16 -6.39
CA ARG A 103 0.24 -5.60 -6.58
C ARG A 103 1.39 -6.15 -5.76
N ALA A 104 2.46 -5.37 -5.57
CA ALA A 104 3.51 -5.73 -4.63
C ALA A 104 2.92 -5.92 -3.23
N LEU A 105 2.22 -4.92 -2.71
CA LEU A 105 1.73 -4.86 -1.34
C LEU A 105 0.51 -5.76 -1.05
N ASP A 106 -0.28 -6.14 -2.06
CA ASP A 106 -1.44 -7.03 -1.92
C ASP A 106 -1.06 -8.43 -1.40
N GLY A 107 0.21 -8.82 -1.54
CA GLY A 107 0.72 -10.10 -1.03
C GLY A 107 0.93 -10.15 0.49
N LEU A 108 0.89 -9.00 1.18
CA LEU A 108 1.21 -8.88 2.60
C LEU A 108 0.47 -9.85 3.53
N PRO A 109 -0.86 -10.07 3.39
CA PRO A 109 -1.56 -10.99 4.29
C PRO A 109 -1.13 -12.45 4.12
N PHE A 110 -0.68 -12.86 2.93
CA PHE A 110 -0.17 -14.22 2.71
C PHE A 110 1.22 -14.42 3.31
N LEU A 111 2.06 -13.37 3.30
CA LEU A 111 3.36 -13.39 3.95
C LEU A 111 3.24 -13.49 5.47
N LEU A 112 2.19 -12.89 6.03
CA LEU A 112 1.82 -13.00 7.43
C LEU A 112 1.49 -14.46 7.83
N GLU A 113 0.74 -15.19 7.00
CA GLU A 113 0.44 -16.61 7.23
C GLU A 113 1.68 -17.50 7.11
N ALA A 114 2.63 -17.13 6.24
CA ALA A 114 3.89 -17.85 6.05
C ALA A 114 4.97 -17.53 7.10
N ASP A 115 4.65 -16.68 8.09
CA ASP A 115 5.59 -16.17 9.11
C ASP A 115 6.86 -15.53 8.52
N ALA A 116 6.70 -14.82 7.41
CA ALA A 116 7.80 -14.10 6.77
C ALA A 116 8.25 -12.87 7.59
N ASP A 117 9.50 -12.46 7.39
CA ASP A 117 10.04 -11.23 7.95
C ASP A 117 9.40 -10.00 7.27
N LEU A 118 8.48 -9.34 7.98
CA LEU A 118 7.79 -8.15 7.48
C LEU A 118 8.65 -6.89 7.51
N ASP A 119 9.75 -6.85 8.27
CA ASP A 119 10.70 -5.74 8.20
C ASP A 119 11.53 -5.84 6.92
N GLU A 120 12.06 -7.03 6.63
CA GLU A 120 12.77 -7.32 5.38
C GLU A 120 11.86 -7.07 4.17
N TYR A 121 10.61 -7.54 4.25
CA TYR A 121 9.63 -7.28 3.20
C TYR A 121 9.25 -5.81 3.08
N ALA A 122 9.37 -4.97 4.11
CA ALA A 122 9.13 -3.53 3.94
C ALA A 122 10.29 -2.85 3.19
N ASP A 123 11.52 -3.28 3.47
CA ASP A 123 12.74 -2.71 2.90
C ASP A 123 12.87 -2.98 1.40
N GLU A 124 12.55 -4.19 0.95
CA GLU A 124 12.74 -4.60 -0.45
C GLU A 124 11.86 -3.83 -1.46
N PRO A 125 10.53 -3.74 -1.30
CA PRO A 125 9.66 -2.86 -2.09
C PRO A 125 10.05 -1.38 -1.97
N ALA A 126 10.37 -0.89 -0.76
CA ALA A 126 10.78 0.50 -0.58
C ALA A 126 12.01 0.83 -1.43
N ALA A 127 13.04 -0.02 -1.38
CA ALA A 127 14.24 0.11 -2.20
C ALA A 127 13.94 -0.05 -3.70
N LEU A 128 13.08 -1.01 -4.08
CA LEU A 128 12.67 -1.24 -5.47
C LEU A 128 12.03 -0.01 -6.09
N PHE A 129 11.01 0.54 -5.44
CA PHE A 129 10.30 1.71 -5.96
C PHE A 129 11.15 2.98 -5.85
N ALA A 130 12.01 3.11 -4.84
CA ALA A 130 12.98 4.20 -4.78
C ALA A 130 13.97 4.17 -5.95
N ARG A 131 14.36 2.99 -6.47
CA ARG A 131 15.18 2.87 -7.68
C ARG A 131 14.37 3.15 -8.94
N ALA A 132 13.17 2.59 -9.03
CA ALA A 132 12.32 2.70 -10.22
C ALA A 132 11.78 4.12 -10.47
N THR A 133 11.81 4.97 -9.44
CA THR A 133 11.35 6.36 -9.52
C THR A 133 12.47 7.37 -9.73
N ARG A 134 13.75 6.98 -9.75
CA ARG A 134 14.86 7.95 -9.92
C ARG A 134 14.74 8.68 -11.27
N PRO A 135 15.19 9.96 -11.34
CA PRO A 135 15.30 10.71 -12.58
C PRO A 135 16.09 10.01 -13.69
#